data_AF-A0A6A5AXN6-F1
#
_entry.id   AF-A0A6A5AXN6-F1
#
_cell.length_a   1.000
_cell.length_b   1.000
_cell.length_c   1.000
_cell.angle_alpha   90.00
_cell.angle_beta   90.00
_cell.angle_gamma   90.00
#
_symmetry.space_group_name_H-M   'P 1'
#
loop_
_entity.id
_entity.type
_entity.pdbx_description
1 polymer ?
#
loop_
_entity_poly.entity_id
_entity_poly.type
_entity_poly.pdbx_seq_one_letter_code
_entity_poly.pdbx_strand_id
1 'polypeptide(L)'
;MSEDAPCPGLFWVLHGEEETGNGFPHQVFPTLYAKFPNLKDSIALWMDETGYFEANGDQRLLVVQNHNRELMRKVVAAVETSAHADDGGRQVHVVERFLNKELGGKTCPYRRYLFGPQVDYVALGMNDVLTNIHRPNESVPLDTLAVSATQFAKVLTVVATHNEDGQVVMQATVG
;
A
#
# COMPACT_ATOMS: atom_id res chain seq x y z
N MET A 1 0.90 -2.67 -19.11
CA MET A 1 -0.47 -3.21 -18.95
C MET A 1 -1.20 -3.00 -20.26
N SER A 2 -2.02 -3.93 -20.73
CA SER A 2 -2.94 -3.66 -21.84
C SER A 2 -3.95 -2.61 -21.39
N GLU A 3 -4.46 -1.79 -22.31
CA GLU A 3 -5.51 -0.80 -22.02
C GLU A 3 -6.79 -1.43 -21.43
N ASP A 4 -6.97 -2.75 -21.61
CA ASP A 4 -8.14 -3.51 -21.15
C ASP A 4 -7.97 -4.22 -19.79
N ALA A 5 -6.87 -3.99 -19.06
CA ALA A 5 -6.66 -4.65 -17.76
C ALA A 5 -7.70 -4.16 -16.73
N PRO A 6 -8.42 -5.06 -16.01
CA PRO A 6 -9.36 -4.66 -14.97
C PRO A 6 -8.71 -3.79 -13.90
N CYS A 7 -9.33 -2.66 -13.58
CA CYS A 7 -8.85 -1.71 -12.58
C CYS A 7 -9.99 -1.36 -11.61
N PRO A 8 -9.77 -1.44 -10.28
CA PRO A 8 -10.81 -1.12 -9.32
C PRO A 8 -11.02 0.39 -9.24
N GLY A 9 -12.08 0.82 -8.57
CA GLY A 9 -12.19 2.22 -8.16
C GLY A 9 -10.99 2.59 -7.29
N LEU A 10 -10.20 3.58 -7.73
CA LEU A 10 -8.95 3.97 -7.06
C LEU A 10 -9.09 5.37 -6.47
N PHE A 11 -8.88 5.48 -5.16
CA PHE A 11 -8.81 6.76 -4.47
C PHE A 11 -7.37 7.03 -4.04
N TRP A 12 -6.79 8.11 -4.58
CA TRP A 12 -5.42 8.52 -4.27
C TRP A 12 -5.39 9.51 -3.12
N VAL A 13 -4.60 9.20 -2.11
CA VAL A 13 -4.25 10.11 -1.02
C VAL A 13 -2.78 10.46 -1.17
N LEU A 14 -2.52 11.67 -1.66
CA LEU A 14 -1.18 12.25 -1.77
C LEU A 14 -1.03 13.34 -0.72
N HIS A 15 -0.17 13.14 0.27
CA HIS A 15 0.04 14.11 1.35
C HIS A 15 1.50 14.55 1.39
N GLY A 16 1.72 15.83 1.15
CA GLY A 16 3.07 16.41 1.10
C GLY A 16 3.68 16.78 2.45
N GLU A 17 2.88 16.84 3.51
CA GLU A 17 3.31 17.39 4.80
C GLU A 17 3.30 16.34 5.91
N GLU A 18 3.29 15.05 5.57
CA GLU A 18 3.23 13.94 6.53
C GLU A 18 4.40 14.01 7.53
N GLU A 19 5.61 14.27 7.03
CA GLU A 19 6.86 14.39 7.79
C GLU A 19 6.87 15.57 8.78
N THR A 20 5.96 16.54 8.62
CA THR A 20 5.82 17.65 9.57
C THR A 20 4.97 17.29 10.78
N GLY A 21 4.36 16.09 10.78
CA GLY A 21 3.42 15.64 11.79
C GLY A 21 2.15 16.47 11.88
N ASN A 22 1.85 17.26 10.84
CA ASN A 22 0.75 18.19 10.91
C ASN A 22 -0.61 17.46 10.91
N GLY A 23 -1.57 18.05 11.62
CA GLY A 23 -2.91 17.49 11.74
C GLY A 23 -3.78 17.67 10.49
N PHE A 24 -3.20 18.01 9.33
CA PHE A 24 -3.98 18.31 8.12
C PHE A 24 -4.93 17.17 7.70
N PRO A 25 -4.50 15.89 7.74
CA PRO A 25 -5.42 14.77 7.50
C PRO A 25 -6.64 14.75 8.43
N HIS A 26 -6.51 15.21 9.69
CA HIS A 26 -7.64 15.29 10.62
C HIS A 26 -8.70 16.33 10.22
N GLN A 27 -8.34 17.29 9.36
CA GLN A 27 -9.25 18.29 8.81
C GLN A 27 -9.86 17.80 7.49
N VAL A 28 -9.07 17.19 6.62
CA VAL A 28 -9.50 16.79 5.27
C VAL A 28 -10.44 15.59 5.28
N PHE A 29 -10.11 14.51 6.00
CA PHE A 29 -10.90 13.28 5.94
C PHE A 29 -12.35 13.49 6.40
N PRO A 30 -12.65 14.22 7.50
CA PRO A 30 -14.03 14.52 7.86
C PRO A 30 -14.80 15.26 6.78
N THR A 31 -14.21 16.28 6.15
CA THR A 31 -14.85 17.01 5.04
C THR A 31 -15.06 16.13 3.82
N LEU A 32 -14.09 15.28 3.51
CA LEU A 32 -14.18 14.33 2.40
C LEU A 32 -15.32 13.33 2.61
N TYR A 33 -15.43 12.72 3.80
CA TYR A 33 -16.51 11.79 4.12
C TYR A 33 -17.87 12.48 4.23
N ALA A 34 -17.94 13.75 4.63
CA ALA A 34 -19.18 14.51 4.55
C ALA A 34 -19.66 14.70 3.11
N LYS A 35 -18.73 14.87 2.16
CA LYS A 35 -19.03 15.00 0.73
C LYS A 35 -19.30 13.67 0.04
N PHE A 36 -18.60 12.61 0.46
CA PHE A 36 -18.67 11.27 -0.09
C PHE A 36 -18.91 10.26 1.04
N PRO A 37 -20.14 10.16 1.56
CA PRO A 37 -20.44 9.36 2.75
C PRO A 37 -20.13 7.88 2.57
N ASN A 38 -20.29 7.37 1.34
CA ASN A 38 -20.03 5.95 1.04
C ASN A 38 -18.53 5.64 0.87
N LEU A 39 -17.67 6.67 0.73
CA LEU A 39 -16.24 6.47 0.45
C LEU A 39 -15.56 5.65 1.54
N LYS A 40 -15.89 5.91 2.81
CA LYS A 40 -15.28 5.20 3.94
C LYS A 40 -15.66 3.72 3.93
N ASP A 41 -16.92 3.43 3.62
CA ASP A 41 -17.45 2.07 3.67
C ASP A 41 -17.14 1.25 2.42
N SER A 42 -16.78 1.91 1.31
CA SER A 42 -16.39 1.27 0.06
C SER A 42 -14.92 0.84 -0.02
N ILE A 43 -14.09 1.18 0.98
CA ILE A 43 -12.67 0.81 0.99
C ILE A 43 -12.57 -0.70 1.27
N ALA A 44 -12.09 -1.47 0.29
CA ALA A 44 -11.80 -2.89 0.45
C ALA A 44 -10.33 -3.14 0.82
N LEU A 45 -9.42 -2.32 0.29
CA LEU A 45 -7.99 -2.45 0.50
C LEU A 45 -7.35 -1.06 0.66
N TRP A 46 -6.58 -0.89 1.74
CA TRP A 46 -5.66 0.23 1.92
C TRP A 46 -4.25 -0.22 1.54
N MET A 47 -3.66 0.45 0.55
CA MET A 47 -2.29 0.29 0.12
C MET A 47 -1.44 1.46 0.60
N ASP A 48 -0.30 1.17 1.24
CA ASP A 48 0.70 2.16 1.66
C ASP A 48 1.96 2.00 0.80
N GLU A 49 2.62 3.10 0.43
CA GLU A 49 3.78 3.15 -0.49
C GLU A 49 5.08 2.59 0.13
N THR A 50 5.05 2.19 1.39
CA THR A 50 6.25 1.92 2.19
C THR A 50 6.65 0.43 2.25
N GLY A 51 6.64 -0.27 1.11
CA GLY A 51 7.24 -1.62 1.02
C GLY A 51 8.76 -1.58 1.17
N TYR A 52 9.37 -2.73 1.51
CA TYR A 52 10.80 -2.81 1.80
C TYR A 52 11.45 -4.10 1.30
N PHE A 53 12.64 -3.98 0.74
CA PHE A 53 13.51 -5.06 0.31
C PHE A 53 14.76 -5.15 1.20
N GLU A 54 15.13 -6.37 1.57
CA GLU A 54 16.28 -6.69 2.40
C GLU A 54 17.58 -6.69 1.58
N ALA A 55 18.72 -6.66 2.26
CA ALA A 55 20.04 -6.64 1.60
C ALA A 55 20.32 -7.87 0.73
N ASN A 56 19.70 -9.02 1.02
CA ASN A 56 19.80 -10.23 0.21
C ASN A 56 18.85 -10.23 -0.99
N GLY A 57 18.10 -9.15 -1.18
CA GLY A 57 17.07 -9.01 -2.19
C GLY A 57 15.69 -9.44 -1.73
N ASP A 58 15.50 -10.20 -0.64
CA ASP A 58 14.16 -10.66 -0.25
C ASP A 58 13.20 -9.50 0.06
N GLN A 59 11.91 -9.69 -0.19
CA GLN A 59 10.91 -8.68 0.07
C GLN A 59 10.24 -8.91 1.42
N ARG A 60 10.10 -7.86 2.21
CA ARG A 60 9.25 -7.84 3.40
C ARG A 60 7.90 -7.24 3.05
N LEU A 61 6.85 -8.05 3.06
CA LEU A 61 5.48 -7.61 2.79
C LEU A 61 4.73 -7.40 4.10
N LEU A 62 4.40 -6.15 4.42
CA LEU A 62 3.58 -5.85 5.59
C LEU A 62 2.11 -5.96 5.24
N VAL A 63 1.34 -6.71 6.01
CA VAL A 63 -0.10 -6.89 5.81
C VAL A 63 -0.86 -6.78 7.11
N VAL A 64 -2.14 -6.40 7.04
CA VAL A 64 -3.11 -6.62 8.13
C VAL A 64 -4.40 -7.11 7.50
N GLN A 65 -4.85 -8.29 7.91
CA GLN A 65 -6.07 -8.91 7.39
C GLN A 65 -7.18 -8.80 8.44
N ASN A 66 -8.20 -7.99 8.15
CA ASN A 66 -9.37 -7.82 9.00
C ASN A 66 -10.61 -8.53 8.46
N HIS A 67 -10.77 -8.57 7.14
CA HIS A 67 -12.07 -8.86 6.54
C HIS A 67 -12.00 -9.97 5.51
N ASN A 68 -11.36 -9.72 4.36
CA ASN A 68 -11.45 -10.61 3.22
C ASN A 68 -10.19 -11.47 3.08
N ARG A 69 -10.22 -12.63 3.74
CA ARG A 69 -9.13 -13.62 3.71
C ARG A 69 -8.83 -14.15 2.31
N GLU A 70 -9.84 -14.27 1.45
CA GLU A 70 -9.61 -14.75 0.07
C GLU A 70 -8.92 -13.68 -0.78
N LEU A 71 -9.37 -12.43 -0.69
CA LEU A 71 -8.73 -11.28 -1.31
C LEU A 71 -7.26 -11.22 -0.91
N MET A 72 -6.98 -11.23 0.39
CA MET A 72 -5.60 -11.11 0.88
C MET A 72 -4.72 -12.28 0.45
N ARG A 73 -5.25 -13.50 0.40
CA ARG A 73 -4.52 -14.65 -0.17
C ARG A 73 -4.16 -14.42 -1.64
N LYS A 74 -5.07 -13.87 -2.44
CA LYS A 74 -4.83 -13.56 -3.87
C LYS A 74 -3.85 -12.40 -4.04
N VAL A 75 -3.94 -11.37 -3.20
CA VAL A 75 -3.02 -10.22 -3.17
C VAL A 75 -1.60 -10.70 -2.86
N VAL A 76 -1.41 -11.47 -1.79
CA VAL A 76 -0.10 -12.03 -1.41
C VAL A 76 0.46 -12.91 -2.52
N ALA A 77 -0.35 -13.81 -3.09
CA ALA A 77 0.09 -14.67 -4.19
C ALA A 77 0.51 -13.86 -5.43
N ALA A 78 -0.16 -12.75 -5.73
CA ALA A 78 0.21 -11.87 -6.84
C ALA A 78 1.57 -11.18 -6.59
N VAL A 79 1.84 -10.76 -5.36
CA VAL A 79 3.13 -10.19 -4.95
C VAL A 79 4.24 -11.24 -5.06
N GLU A 80 4.04 -12.42 -4.47
CA GLU A 80 4.96 -13.56 -4.50
C GLU A 80 5.30 -14.00 -5.92
N THR A 81 4.28 -14.14 -6.78
CA THR A 81 4.46 -14.53 -8.18
C THR A 81 5.34 -13.53 -8.93
N SER A 82 5.16 -12.23 -8.67
CA SER A 82 5.97 -11.18 -9.29
C SER A 82 7.40 -11.18 -8.78
N ALA A 83 7.59 -11.36 -7.47
CA ALA A 83 8.91 -11.45 -6.88
C ALA A 83 9.70 -12.65 -7.42
N HIS A 84 9.04 -13.81 -7.58
CA HIS A 84 9.69 -15.02 -8.08
C HIS A 84 9.96 -15.00 -9.60
N ALA A 85 8.95 -14.64 -10.40
CA ALA A 85 9.01 -14.78 -11.85
C ALA A 85 9.84 -13.67 -12.53
N ASP A 86 9.79 -12.45 -11.98
CA ASP A 86 10.33 -11.28 -12.66
C ASP A 86 11.77 -10.92 -12.19
N ASP A 87 12.30 -11.57 -11.13
CA ASP A 87 13.62 -11.22 -10.55
C ASP A 87 14.40 -12.40 -9.91
N GLY A 88 14.37 -13.59 -10.53
CA GLY A 88 15.36 -14.63 -10.20
C GLY A 88 15.16 -15.38 -8.87
N GLY A 89 13.93 -15.46 -8.35
CA GLY A 89 13.61 -16.32 -7.19
C GLY A 89 13.59 -15.62 -5.82
N ARG A 90 13.35 -14.30 -5.80
CA ARG A 90 13.19 -13.52 -4.56
C ARG A 90 12.10 -14.11 -3.65
N GLN A 91 12.42 -14.29 -2.37
CA GLN A 91 11.44 -14.72 -1.37
C GLN A 91 10.65 -13.52 -0.85
N VAL A 92 9.36 -13.75 -0.54
CA VAL A 92 8.50 -12.76 0.10
C VAL A 92 8.19 -13.22 1.51
N HIS A 93 8.54 -12.40 2.50
CA HIS A 93 8.29 -12.65 3.92
C HIS A 93 7.11 -11.79 4.36
N VAL A 94 5.97 -12.43 4.62
CA VAL A 94 4.76 -11.74 5.07
C VAL A 94 4.84 -11.48 6.58
N VAL A 95 4.62 -10.23 6.97
CA VAL A 95 4.64 -9.80 8.38
C VAL A 95 3.32 -9.12 8.71
N GLU A 96 2.59 -9.66 9.68
CA GLU A 96 1.28 -9.14 10.09
C GLU A 96 1.44 -7.93 11.02
N ARG A 97 1.57 -6.73 10.43
CA ARG A 97 1.60 -5.44 11.13
C ARG A 97 1.46 -4.27 10.14
N PHE A 98 1.12 -3.10 10.67
CA PHE A 98 1.29 -1.85 9.95
C PHE A 98 2.76 -1.43 9.86
N LEU A 99 3.05 -0.47 8.98
CA LEU A 99 4.29 0.29 9.06
C LEU A 99 4.35 1.06 10.39
N ASN A 100 5.54 1.09 10.99
CA ASN A 100 5.81 1.98 12.12
C ASN A 100 6.08 3.38 11.55
N LYS A 101 5.06 4.25 11.56
CA LYS A 101 5.23 5.68 11.23
C LYS A 101 5.76 6.44 12.45
N GLU A 102 6.54 7.50 12.22
CA GLU A 102 7.26 8.25 13.28
C GLU A 102 6.34 8.79 14.38
N LEU A 103 5.07 9.07 14.07
CA LEU A 103 4.08 9.51 15.04
C LEU A 103 3.63 8.40 16.02
N GLY A 104 3.94 7.13 15.73
CA GLY A 104 3.48 5.96 16.47
C GLY A 104 2.14 5.45 15.95
N GLY A 105 1.97 4.12 15.89
CA GLY A 105 0.82 3.49 15.23
C GLY A 105 -0.58 3.83 15.77
N LYS A 106 -0.71 4.58 16.88
CA LYS A 106 -1.99 5.02 17.45
C LYS A 106 -2.40 6.45 17.07
N THR A 107 -1.49 7.26 16.56
CA THR A 107 -1.71 8.68 16.21
C THR A 107 -1.68 8.91 14.70
N CYS A 108 -1.27 7.91 13.90
CA CYS A 108 -1.30 7.97 12.45
C CYS A 108 -2.73 8.28 11.95
N PRO A 109 -2.95 9.43 11.28
CA PRO A 109 -4.29 9.80 10.82
C PRO A 109 -4.80 8.84 9.75
N TYR A 110 -3.94 8.31 8.89
CA TYR A 110 -4.35 7.34 7.86
C TYR A 110 -4.95 6.08 8.46
N ARG A 111 -4.32 5.54 9.50
CA ARG A 111 -4.91 4.40 10.23
C ARG A 111 -6.26 4.76 10.85
N ARG A 112 -6.46 5.99 11.31
CA ARG A 112 -7.74 6.43 11.89
C ARG A 112 -8.85 6.52 10.85
N TYR A 113 -8.56 7.02 9.65
CA TYR A 113 -9.58 7.33 8.66
C TYR A 113 -9.74 6.25 7.59
N LEU A 114 -8.64 5.66 7.12
CA LEU A 114 -8.63 4.68 6.04
C LEU A 114 -8.82 3.24 6.52
N PHE A 115 -8.49 2.93 7.78
CA PHE A 115 -8.58 1.57 8.30
C PHE A 115 -9.86 1.36 9.12
N GLY A 116 -10.49 0.19 8.94
CA GLY A 116 -11.73 -0.18 9.61
C GLY A 116 -11.98 -1.70 9.56
N PRO A 117 -13.07 -2.18 10.15
CA PRO A 117 -13.38 -3.61 10.23
C PRO A 117 -13.48 -4.32 8.88
N GLN A 118 -13.85 -3.59 7.82
CA GLN A 118 -13.98 -4.13 6.46
C GLN A 118 -12.73 -3.93 5.58
N VAL A 119 -11.70 -3.24 6.09
CA VAL A 119 -10.53 -2.81 5.30
C VAL A 119 -9.34 -3.71 5.61
N ASP A 120 -8.79 -4.34 4.58
CA ASP A 120 -7.49 -5.00 4.66
C ASP A 120 -6.35 -4.02 4.30
N TYR A 121 -5.12 -4.33 4.72
CA TYR A 121 -3.94 -3.46 4.52
C TYR A 121 -2.80 -4.23 3.85
N VAL A 122 -2.09 -3.55 2.96
CA VAL A 122 -0.82 -4.00 2.38
C VAL A 122 0.14 -2.82 2.20
N ALA A 123 1.42 -3.00 2.55
CA ALA A 123 2.48 -2.04 2.22
C ALA A 123 3.28 -2.53 1.02
N LEU A 124 3.29 -1.76 -0.08
CA LEU A 124 4.06 -2.03 -1.29
C LEU A 124 4.88 -0.80 -1.64
N GLY A 125 6.14 -1.01 -1.97
CA GLY A 125 7.10 0.07 -2.18
C GLY A 125 8.45 -0.47 -2.57
N MET A 126 9.23 0.41 -3.18
CA MET A 126 10.50 0.09 -3.82
C MET A 126 11.70 0.11 -2.88
N ASN A 127 11.55 0.61 -1.65
CA ASN A 127 12.67 0.92 -0.79
C ASN A 127 13.50 -0.31 -0.42
N ASP A 128 14.80 -0.11 -0.27
CA ASP A 128 15.76 -1.14 0.16
C ASP A 128 16.73 -0.59 1.25
N VAL A 129 17.74 -1.39 1.58
CA VAL A 129 18.77 -1.01 2.58
C VAL A 129 19.66 0.16 2.15
N LEU A 130 19.72 0.48 0.86
CA LEU A 130 20.56 1.55 0.30
C LEU A 130 19.77 2.84 0.03
N THR A 131 18.44 2.76 0.04
CA THR A 131 17.53 3.88 -0.22
C THR A 131 17.76 5.05 0.74
N ASN A 132 18.24 4.80 1.97
CA ASN A 132 18.59 5.85 2.94
C ASN A 132 17.41 6.80 3.26
N ILE A 133 16.20 6.25 3.43
CA ILE A 133 15.00 7.01 3.83
C ILE A 133 15.32 7.95 4.99
N HIS A 134 15.00 9.24 4.83
CA HIS A 134 15.22 10.31 5.80
C HIS A 134 16.70 10.59 6.14
N ARG A 135 17.62 10.28 5.21
CA ARG A 135 19.07 10.52 5.38
C ARG A 135 19.69 11.17 4.14
N PRO A 136 20.88 11.79 4.26
CA PRO A 136 21.60 12.30 3.10
C PRO A 136 21.87 11.21 2.04
N ASN A 137 21.78 11.59 0.77
CA ASN A 137 21.88 10.68 -0.38
C ASN A 137 20.79 9.62 -0.42
N GLU A 138 19.56 10.01 -0.05
CA GLU A 138 18.36 9.24 -0.33
C GLU A 138 18.24 8.97 -1.84
N SER A 139 17.87 7.75 -2.21
CA SER A 139 17.89 7.30 -3.60
C SER A 139 16.76 6.33 -3.91
N VAL A 140 16.41 6.20 -5.19
CA VAL A 140 15.38 5.26 -5.64
C VAL A 140 16.04 4.07 -6.35
N PRO A 141 15.94 2.85 -5.80
CA PRO A 141 16.44 1.64 -6.46
C PRO A 141 15.60 1.28 -7.69
N LEU A 142 16.24 1.20 -8.87
CA LEU A 142 15.54 0.95 -10.14
C LEU A 142 15.02 -0.48 -10.27
N ASP A 143 15.76 -1.46 -9.74
CA ASP A 143 15.41 -2.88 -9.86
C ASP A 143 14.13 -3.19 -9.07
N THR A 144 14.06 -2.73 -7.82
CA THR A 144 12.87 -2.92 -6.97
C THR A 144 11.71 -2.02 -7.39
N LEU A 145 11.96 -0.83 -7.97
CA LEU A 145 10.92 0.02 -8.56
C LEU A 145 10.13 -0.72 -9.66
N ALA A 146 10.83 -1.40 -10.58
CA ALA A 146 10.16 -2.15 -11.65
C ALA A 146 9.31 -3.32 -11.09
N VAL A 147 9.83 -4.00 -10.07
CA VAL A 147 9.10 -5.08 -9.37
C VAL A 147 7.88 -4.52 -8.65
N SER A 148 8.01 -3.43 -7.89
CA SER A 148 6.90 -2.79 -7.17
C SER A 148 5.82 -2.27 -8.11
N ALA A 149 6.19 -1.69 -9.25
CA ALA A 149 5.22 -1.25 -10.27
C ALA A 149 4.42 -2.45 -10.83
N THR A 150 5.09 -3.57 -11.07
CA THR A 150 4.45 -4.82 -11.52
C THR A 150 3.53 -5.40 -10.45
N GLN A 151 3.97 -5.39 -9.19
CA GLN A 151 3.16 -5.84 -8.05
C GLN A 151 1.91 -4.97 -7.88
N PHE A 152 2.06 -3.64 -7.94
CA PHE A 152 0.94 -2.70 -7.88
C PHE A 152 -0.12 -3.01 -8.94
N ALA A 153 0.29 -3.16 -10.21
CA ALA A 153 -0.60 -3.51 -11.31
C ALA A 153 -1.35 -4.84 -11.10
N LYS A 154 -0.64 -5.88 -10.62
CA LYS A 154 -1.25 -7.19 -10.37
C LYS A 154 -2.20 -7.15 -9.18
N VAL A 155 -1.88 -6.40 -8.13
CA VAL A 155 -2.78 -6.20 -6.97
C VAL A 155 -4.05 -5.47 -7.39
N LEU A 156 -3.95 -4.42 -8.22
CA LEU A 156 -5.14 -3.75 -8.78
C LEU A 156 -6.02 -4.73 -9.56
N THR A 157 -5.43 -5.54 -10.45
CA THR A 157 -6.16 -6.57 -11.20
C THR A 157 -6.87 -7.56 -10.26
N VAL A 158 -6.19 -8.01 -9.19
CA VAL A 158 -6.77 -8.93 -8.20
C VAL A 158 -7.97 -8.29 -7.50
N VAL A 159 -7.86 -7.03 -7.07
CA VAL A 159 -8.97 -6.36 -6.38
C VAL A 159 -10.15 -6.15 -7.33
N ALA A 160 -9.89 -5.66 -8.55
CA ALA A 160 -10.93 -5.42 -9.56
C ALA A 160 -11.74 -6.68 -9.90
N THR A 161 -11.08 -7.82 -9.99
CA THR A 161 -11.72 -9.09 -10.37
C THR A 161 -12.34 -9.83 -9.19
N HIS A 162 -12.01 -9.47 -7.95
CA HIS A 162 -12.54 -10.13 -6.75
C HIS A 162 -13.65 -9.34 -6.06
N ASN A 163 -13.60 -8.01 -6.13
CA ASN A 163 -14.59 -7.11 -5.55
C ASN A 163 -14.98 -6.06 -6.61
N GLU A 164 -15.92 -6.38 -7.49
CA GLU A 164 -16.34 -5.49 -8.58
C GLU A 164 -16.76 -4.09 -8.08
N ASP A 165 -17.34 -4.01 -6.87
CA ASP A 165 -17.76 -2.77 -6.22
C ASP A 165 -16.76 -2.22 -5.17
N GLY A 166 -15.69 -2.96 -4.87
CA GLY A 166 -14.72 -2.60 -3.82
C GLY A 166 -13.69 -1.58 -4.31
N GLN A 167 -13.49 -0.52 -3.54
CA GLN A 167 -12.47 0.49 -3.86
C GLN A 167 -11.12 0.15 -3.23
N VAL A 168 -10.04 0.48 -3.93
CA VAL A 168 -8.69 0.53 -3.39
C VAL A 168 -8.40 1.97 -3.00
N VAL A 169 -7.93 2.18 -1.77
CA VAL A 169 -7.32 3.44 -1.40
C VAL A 169 -5.81 3.26 -1.43
N MET A 170 -5.15 4.03 -2.29
CA MET A 170 -3.70 4.13 -2.32
C MET A 170 -3.27 5.39 -1.59
N GLN A 171 -2.47 5.23 -0.55
CA GLN A 171 -1.86 6.33 0.18
C GLN A 171 -0.37 6.38 -0.16
N ALA A 172 0.07 7.54 -0.65
CA ALA A 172 1.47 7.86 -0.84
C ALA A 172 1.78 9.18 -0.13
N THR A 173 2.92 9.19 0.56
CA THR A 173 3.49 10.43 1.12
C THR A 173 4.39 11.05 0.04
N VAL A 174 4.35 12.38 -0.12
CA VAL A 174 5.21 13.09 -1.06
C VAL A 174 6.16 13.97 -0.27
N GLY A 175 7.35 13.47 0.05
CA GLY A 175 8.41 14.22 0.75
C GLY A 175 9.25 15.09 -0.18
#